data_AF-A0A6G7YME3-F1
#
_entry.id   AF-A0A6G7YME3-F1
#
_cell.length_a   1.000
_cell.length_b   1.000
_cell.length_c   1.000
_cell.angle_alpha   90.00
_cell.angle_beta   90.00
_cell.angle_gamma   90.00
#
_symmetry.space_group_name_H-M   'P 1'
#
loop_
_entity.id
_entity.type
_entity.pdbx_description
1 polymer ?
#
loop_
_entity_poly.entity_id
_entity_poly.type
_entity_poly.pdbx_seq_one_letter_code
_entity_poly.pdbx_strand_id
1 'polypeptide(L)'
;MEMRAYAIRFDNSILDLSLVNLSYDGCAVETTEQLIPGELLRLSVLERGFVKAAVRWYKDRKAGLLFEPEGYEPAHKQRSAQRPLISAPVVLRRAGRGGYPVQTKDLTRFGCRCEYVERPNIGETVWIRLDGLEALEARTCWLAESNVGLEFLNPIHPAVFDLLLERTQGKLG
;
A
#
# COMPACT_ATOMS: atom_id res chain seq x y z
N MET A 1 -17.30 9.61 -0.13
CA MET A 1 -17.01 9.57 -1.58
C MET A 1 -16.91 8.10 -1.93
N GLU A 2 -17.82 7.59 -2.74
CA GLU A 2 -17.81 6.20 -3.19
C GLU A 2 -16.76 6.07 -4.30
N MET A 3 -15.74 5.25 -4.10
CA MET A 3 -14.64 5.11 -5.05
C MET A 3 -14.95 3.94 -5.97
N ARG A 4 -15.15 4.22 -7.26
CA ARG A 4 -15.43 3.17 -8.27
C ARG A 4 -14.16 2.39 -8.61
N ALA A 5 -14.33 1.09 -8.75
CA ALA A 5 -13.34 0.15 -9.24
C ALA A 5 -14.03 -0.80 -10.23
N TYR A 6 -13.24 -1.50 -11.03
CA TYR A 6 -13.76 -2.59 -11.85
C TYR A 6 -12.77 -3.74 -11.85
N ALA A 7 -13.26 -4.96 -11.96
CA ALA A 7 -12.41 -6.14 -12.08
C ALA A 7 -12.70 -6.88 -13.38
N ILE A 8 -11.66 -7.48 -13.96
CA ILE A 8 -11.78 -8.36 -15.12
C ILE A 8 -11.54 -9.80 -14.64
N ARG A 9 -12.51 -10.68 -14.89
CA ARG A 9 -12.41 -12.12 -14.63
C ARG A 9 -11.58 -12.83 -15.70
N PHE A 10 -11.25 -14.10 -15.47
CA PHE A 10 -10.53 -14.91 -16.47
C PHE A 10 -11.31 -15.13 -17.77
N ASP A 11 -12.65 -15.13 -17.71
CA ASP A 11 -13.53 -15.20 -18.88
C ASP A 11 -13.70 -13.85 -19.61
N ASN A 12 -12.89 -12.85 -19.25
CA ASN A 12 -12.94 -11.46 -19.71
C ASN A 12 -14.23 -10.70 -19.37
N SER A 13 -15.12 -11.24 -18.54
CA SER A 13 -16.25 -10.47 -18.04
C SER A 13 -15.78 -9.36 -17.08
N ILE A 14 -16.45 -8.22 -17.17
CA ILE A 14 -16.14 -7.02 -16.37
C ILE A 14 -17.13 -6.95 -15.21
N LEU A 15 -16.60 -6.73 -14.02
CA LEU A 15 -17.32 -6.55 -12.78
C LEU A 15 -17.22 -5.09 -12.36
N ASP A 16 -18.36 -4.42 -12.21
CA ASP A 16 -18.41 -3.13 -11.53
C ASP A 16 -18.32 -3.33 -10.01
N LEU A 17 -17.41 -2.60 -9.38
CA LEU A 17 -17.09 -2.70 -7.96
C LEU A 17 -17.12 -1.32 -7.30
N SER A 18 -17.59 -1.25 -6.07
CA SER A 18 -17.40 -0.07 -5.21
C SER A 18 -16.38 -0.40 -4.14
N LEU A 19 -15.33 0.43 -4.03
CA LEU A 19 -14.30 0.24 -3.02
C LEU A 19 -14.86 0.61 -1.64
N VAL A 20 -14.82 -0.34 -0.71
CA VAL A 20 -15.24 -0.15 0.69
C VAL A 20 -14.05 0.31 1.53
N ASN A 21 -12.90 -0.35 1.40
CA ASN A 21 -11.64 0.06 2.00
C ASN A 21 -10.45 -0.34 1.11
N LEU A 22 -9.27 0.21 1.39
CA LEU A 22 -8.04 -0.10 0.70
C LEU A 22 -6.90 -0.30 1.70
N SER A 23 -6.18 -1.40 1.54
CA SER A 23 -4.95 -1.74 2.24
C SER A 23 -3.83 -1.95 1.21
N TYR A 24 -2.63 -2.30 1.66
CA TYR A 24 -1.47 -2.49 0.77
C TYR A 24 -1.44 -3.86 0.10
N ASP A 25 -1.99 -4.87 0.78
CA ASP A 25 -2.06 -6.26 0.36
C ASP A 25 -3.45 -6.65 -0.13
N GLY A 26 -4.40 -5.71 -0.16
CA GLY A 26 -5.76 -6.02 -0.58
C GLY A 26 -6.74 -4.86 -0.47
N CYS A 27 -8.00 -5.15 -0.75
CA CYS A 27 -9.10 -4.22 -0.55
C CYS A 27 -10.40 -4.97 -0.24
N ALA A 28 -11.33 -4.30 0.45
CA ALA A 28 -12.71 -4.72 0.50
C ALA A 28 -13.49 -3.98 -0.60
N VAL A 29 -14.32 -4.72 -1.32
CA VAL A 29 -15.20 -4.19 -2.37
C VAL A 29 -16.63 -4.61 -2.12
N GLU A 30 -17.58 -3.84 -2.63
CA GLU A 30 -18.99 -4.19 -2.75
C GLU A 30 -19.34 -4.40 -4.22
N THR A 31 -20.12 -5.43 -4.52
CA THR A 31 -20.57 -5.75 -5.88
C THR A 31 -21.90 -6.50 -5.86
N THR A 32 -22.69 -6.35 -6.91
CA THR A 32 -23.94 -7.10 -7.10
C THR A 32 -23.68 -8.52 -7.58
N GLU A 33 -22.52 -8.76 -8.19
CA GLU A 33 -22.15 -10.05 -8.75
C GLU A 33 -21.59 -10.97 -7.65
N GLN A 34 -21.85 -12.27 -7.77
CA GLN A 34 -21.32 -13.24 -6.82
C GLN A 34 -19.85 -13.55 -7.12
N LEU A 35 -18.99 -13.49 -6.10
CA LEU A 35 -17.58 -13.87 -6.22
C LEU A 35 -17.30 -15.17 -5.47
N ILE A 36 -16.37 -15.97 -5.99
CA ILE A 36 -15.99 -17.26 -5.40
C ILE A 36 -14.65 -17.11 -4.68
N PRO A 37 -14.52 -17.52 -3.40
CA PRO A 37 -13.20 -17.55 -2.75
C PRO A 37 -12.17 -18.36 -3.54
N GLY A 38 -10.98 -17.79 -3.76
CA GLY A 38 -9.92 -18.32 -4.60
C GLY A 38 -9.98 -17.87 -6.07
N GLU A 39 -11.07 -17.23 -6.51
CA GLU A 39 -11.19 -16.67 -7.86
C GLU A 39 -10.15 -15.56 -8.08
N LEU A 40 -9.47 -15.62 -9.24
CA LEU A 40 -8.49 -14.63 -9.64
C LEU A 40 -9.13 -13.54 -10.51
N LEU A 41 -8.84 -12.30 -10.14
CA LEU A 41 -9.37 -11.10 -10.75
C LEU A 41 -8.23 -10.16 -11.12
N ARG A 42 -8.42 -9.40 -12.20
CA ARG A 42 -7.58 -8.23 -12.50
C ARG A 42 -8.35 -6.99 -12.09
N LEU A 43 -8.05 -6.47 -10.91
CA LEU A 43 -8.69 -5.30 -10.35
C LEU A 43 -8.04 -4.02 -10.88
N SER A 44 -8.84 -3.08 -11.36
CA SER A 44 -8.45 -1.70 -11.65
C SER A 44 -9.16 -0.76 -10.70
N VAL A 45 -8.39 0.13 -10.08
CA VAL A 45 -8.88 1.17 -9.20
C VAL A 45 -8.58 2.51 -9.87
N LEU A 46 -9.62 3.33 -10.09
CA LEU A 46 -9.49 4.66 -10.70
C LEU A 46 -8.79 4.70 -12.08
N GLU A 47 -8.97 3.68 -12.93
CA GLU A 47 -8.44 3.60 -14.31
C GLU A 47 -6.90 3.51 -14.43
N ARG A 48 -6.18 3.12 -13.37
CA ARG A 48 -4.71 3.26 -13.28
C ARG A 48 -3.92 1.97 -13.35
N GLY A 49 -4.38 1.06 -14.20
CA GLY A 49 -3.78 -0.24 -14.39
C GLY A 49 -4.40 -1.32 -13.51
N PHE A 50 -3.92 -2.55 -13.69
CA PHE A 50 -4.54 -3.74 -13.11
C PHE A 50 -3.62 -4.37 -12.06
N VAL A 51 -4.14 -4.61 -10.86
CA VAL A 51 -3.54 -5.51 -9.87
C VAL A 51 -4.19 -6.89 -9.99
N LYS A 52 -3.38 -7.94 -10.02
CA LYS A 52 -3.90 -9.30 -9.84
C LYS A 52 -4.33 -9.46 -8.40
N ALA A 53 -5.53 -9.96 -8.19
CA ALA A 53 -6.07 -10.17 -6.86
C ALA A 53 -6.84 -11.49 -6.79
N ALA A 54 -6.74 -12.18 -5.66
CA ALA A 54 -7.54 -13.35 -5.35
C ALA A 54 -8.68 -12.97 -4.40
N VAL A 55 -9.88 -13.52 -4.62
CA VAL A 55 -10.99 -13.37 -3.70
C VAL A 55 -10.68 -14.17 -2.42
N ARG A 56 -10.51 -13.48 -1.29
CA ARG A 56 -10.26 -14.10 0.01
C ARG A 56 -11.55 -14.58 0.68
N TRP A 57 -12.63 -13.80 0.55
CA TRP A 57 -13.95 -14.12 1.06
C TRP A 57 -15.01 -13.34 0.30
N TYR A 58 -16.25 -13.86 0.27
CA TYR A 58 -17.42 -13.16 -0.24
C TYR A 58 -18.60 -13.41 0.70
N LYS A 59 -19.26 -12.34 1.13
CA LYS A 59 -20.45 -12.39 1.99
C LYS A 59 -21.25 -11.09 1.88
N ASP A 60 -22.57 -11.18 1.82
CA ASP A 60 -23.49 -10.02 1.84
C ASP A 60 -23.11 -8.94 0.81
N ARG A 61 -22.84 -9.34 -0.44
CA ARG A 61 -22.38 -8.48 -1.56
C ARG A 61 -21.02 -7.81 -1.35
N LYS A 62 -20.32 -8.12 -0.26
CA LYS A 62 -18.96 -7.64 0.01
C LYS A 62 -17.96 -8.75 -0.24
N ALA A 63 -16.78 -8.37 -0.70
CA ALA A 63 -15.66 -9.27 -0.90
C ALA A 63 -14.38 -8.66 -0.36
N GLY A 64 -13.53 -9.52 0.22
CA GLY A 64 -12.13 -9.17 0.46
C GLY A 64 -11.28 -9.69 -0.69
N LEU A 65 -10.54 -8.80 -1.34
CA LEU A 65 -9.59 -9.13 -2.39
C LEU A 65 -8.17 -9.03 -1.82
N LEU A 66 -7.36 -10.06 -2.02
CA LEU A 66 -5.94 -10.08 -1.66
C LEU A 66 -5.12 -9.86 -2.93
N PHE A 67 -4.25 -8.86 -2.96
CA PHE A 67 -3.35 -8.58 -4.07
C PHE A 67 -2.27 -9.66 -4.15
N GLU A 68 -2.03 -10.18 -5.36
CA GLU A 68 -0.87 -11.02 -5.58
C GLU A 68 0.39 -10.16 -5.55
N PRO A 69 1.41 -10.54 -4.75
CA PRO A 69 2.71 -9.90 -4.84
C PRO A 69 3.31 -10.21 -6.22
N GLU A 70 3.45 -9.20 -7.07
CA GLU A 70 4.22 -9.34 -8.30
C GLU A 70 5.67 -9.65 -7.89
N GLY A 71 6.18 -10.81 -8.35
CA GLY A 71 7.43 -11.44 -7.90
C GLY A 71 8.45 -10.51 -7.26
N TYR A 72 8.56 -10.59 -5.94
CA TYR A 72 9.56 -9.87 -5.17
C TYR A 72 10.91 -10.56 -5.36
N GLU A 73 11.72 -10.02 -6.26
CA GLU A 73 13.17 -10.17 -6.15
C GLU A 73 13.65 -9.18 -5.09
N PRO A 74 14.17 -9.62 -3.92
CA PRO A 74 14.78 -8.71 -2.97
C PRO A 74 15.88 -7.97 -3.71
N ALA A 75 15.75 -6.65 -3.85
CA ALA A 75 16.72 -5.81 -4.52
C ALA A 75 18.04 -5.80 -3.72
N HIS A 76 18.81 -6.87 -3.84
CA HIS A 76 20.18 -6.92 -3.40
C HIS A 76 20.99 -6.09 -4.40
N LYS A 77 21.34 -4.87 -3.98
CA LYS A 77 22.30 -3.97 -4.63
C LYS A 77 21.91 -3.42 -6.01
N GLN A 78 21.24 -2.27 -6.00
CA GLN A 78 21.78 -1.08 -6.68
C GLN A 78 21.08 0.18 -6.17
N ARG A 79 21.86 1.01 -5.44
CA ARG A 79 21.51 2.40 -5.17
C ARG A 79 21.86 3.21 -6.41
N SER A 80 20.91 3.52 -7.28
CA SER A 80 21.08 4.63 -8.24
C SER A 80 19.83 4.96 -9.04
N ALA A 81 19.54 6.26 -9.05
CA ALA A 81 18.86 7.05 -10.08
C ALA A 81 17.34 6.84 -10.30
N GLN A 82 16.60 7.93 -10.08
CA GLN A 82 15.15 8.12 -10.36
C GLN A 82 14.18 7.46 -9.38
N ARG A 83 14.36 7.70 -8.08
CA ARG A 83 13.21 7.64 -7.16
C ARG A 83 12.54 9.01 -7.21
N PRO A 84 11.23 9.13 -7.48
CA PRO A 84 10.53 10.34 -7.09
C PRO A 84 10.69 10.47 -5.56
N LEU A 85 11.40 11.51 -5.11
CA LEU A 85 11.51 11.83 -3.69
C LEU A 85 10.17 12.41 -3.26
N ILE A 86 9.22 11.55 -2.88
CA ILE A 86 7.92 12.00 -2.40
C ILE A 86 7.97 12.20 -0.91
N SER A 87 7.66 13.43 -0.50
CA SER A 87 7.34 13.75 0.88
C SER A 87 5.85 13.54 1.11
N ALA A 88 5.51 12.62 2.03
CA ALA A 88 4.14 12.33 2.40
C ALA A 88 4.00 12.32 3.93
N PRO A 89 2.92 12.88 4.48
CA PRO A 89 2.64 12.77 5.90
C PRO A 89 2.23 11.33 6.22
N VAL A 90 2.85 10.77 7.25
CA VAL A 90 2.57 9.40 7.72
C VAL A 90 2.47 9.38 9.23
N VAL A 91 1.81 8.37 9.77
CA VAL A 91 1.87 8.08 11.20
C VAL A 91 2.76 6.88 11.41
N LEU A 92 3.86 7.07 12.14
CA LEU A 92 4.78 6.01 12.53
C LEU A 92 4.42 5.51 13.93
N ARG A 93 4.30 4.20 14.09
CA ARG A 93 3.96 3.54 15.36
C ARG A 93 4.95 2.44 15.66
N ARG A 94 5.45 2.41 16.90
CA ARG A 94 6.32 1.35 17.42
C ARG A 94 5.51 0.38 18.29
N ALA A 95 6.05 -0.81 18.54
CA ALA A 95 5.43 -1.77 19.45
C ALA A 95 5.30 -1.17 20.87
N GLY A 96 4.12 -1.30 21.49
CA GLY A 96 3.87 -0.79 22.84
C GLY A 96 3.95 0.74 23.00
N ARG A 97 3.88 1.51 21.90
CA ARG A 97 3.92 2.97 21.87
C ARG A 97 2.77 3.56 21.05
N GLY A 98 2.43 4.81 21.35
CA GLY A 98 1.51 5.60 20.53
C GLY A 98 2.10 5.90 19.15
N GLY A 99 1.24 6.06 18.14
CA GLY A 99 1.67 6.53 16.83
C GLY A 99 1.92 8.04 16.83
N TYR A 100 2.93 8.51 16.12
CA TYR A 100 3.26 9.93 15.98
C TYR A 100 3.38 10.33 14.50
N PRO A 101 2.92 11.54 14.12
CA PRO A 101 3.01 12.00 12.74
C PRO A 101 4.46 12.34 12.39
N VAL A 102 4.90 11.92 11.20
CA VAL A 102 6.20 12.26 10.61
C VAL A 102 6.05 12.52 9.12
N GLN A 103 7.02 13.22 8.53
CA GLN A 103 7.10 13.37 7.08
C GLN A 103 8.11 12.36 6.52
N THR A 104 7.72 11.66 5.45
CA THR A 104 8.70 10.91 4.65
C THR A 104 9.52 11.86 3.81
N LYS A 105 10.77 11.50 3.50
CA LYS A 105 11.64 12.25 2.57
C LYS A 105 11.81 11.49 1.25
N ASP A 106 11.92 10.16 1.32
CA ASP A 106 12.19 9.30 0.16
C ASP A 106 11.22 8.10 0.12
N LEU A 107 9.92 8.35 0.05
CA LEU A 107 8.94 7.26 -0.05
C LEU A 107 9.05 6.53 -1.40
N THR A 108 9.12 5.21 -1.34
CA THR A 108 9.13 4.30 -2.50
C THR A 108 8.17 3.14 -2.25
N ARG A 109 7.95 2.30 -3.27
CA ARG A 109 7.19 1.05 -3.11
C ARG A 109 7.79 0.08 -2.08
N PHE A 110 9.09 0.18 -1.78
CA PHE A 110 9.81 -0.79 -0.95
C PHE A 110 10.15 -0.26 0.45
N GLY A 111 9.93 1.02 0.71
CA GLY A 111 10.38 1.63 1.94
C GLY A 111 10.41 3.15 1.88
N CYS A 112 10.82 3.76 2.98
CA CYS A 112 10.97 5.20 3.07
C CYS A 112 12.08 5.61 4.03
N ARG A 113 12.51 6.87 3.91
CA ARG A 113 13.25 7.59 4.95
C ARG A 113 12.31 8.57 5.64
N CYS A 114 12.35 8.66 6.96
CA CYS A 114 11.63 9.69 7.73
C CYS A 114 12.42 10.06 9.00
N GLU A 115 11.98 11.11 9.68
CA GLU A 115 12.51 11.48 11.00
C GLU A 115 11.88 10.62 12.09
N TYR A 116 12.62 10.39 13.17
CA TYR A 116 12.12 9.69 14.35
C TYR A 116 12.08 10.63 15.57
N VAL A 117 11.02 10.55 16.37
CA VAL A 117 10.90 11.28 17.65
C VAL A 117 11.58 10.50 18.77
N GLU A 118 11.33 9.20 18.82
CA GLU A 118 12.05 8.27 19.69
C GLU A 118 12.92 7.35 18.84
N ARG A 119 14.16 7.13 19.26
CA ARG A 119 15.12 6.31 18.52
C ARG A 119 14.67 4.83 18.46
N PRO A 120 14.39 4.26 17.27
CA PRO A 120 14.12 2.84 17.14
C PRO A 120 15.42 2.03 17.13
N ASN A 121 15.32 0.72 17.35
CA ASN A 121 16.45 -0.20 17.20
C ASN A 121 16.57 -0.67 15.75
N ILE A 122 17.79 -0.93 15.28
CA ILE A 122 17.99 -1.63 14.01
C ILE A 122 17.35 -3.02 14.08
N GLY A 123 16.60 -3.40 13.05
CA GLY A 123 15.82 -4.63 12.99
C GLY A 123 14.45 -4.54 13.65
N GLU A 124 14.12 -3.44 14.34
CA GLU A 124 12.81 -3.25 14.98
C GLU A 124 11.68 -3.18 13.94
N THR A 125 10.60 -3.92 14.20
CA THR A 125 9.34 -3.82 13.46
C THR A 125 8.57 -2.58 13.90
N VAL A 126 8.23 -1.75 12.93
CA VAL A 126 7.41 -0.55 13.08
C VAL A 126 6.25 -0.61 12.11
N TRP A 127 5.18 0.15 12.41
CA TRP A 127 4.03 0.29 11.54
C TRP A 127 3.96 1.71 11.01
N ILE A 128 3.87 1.85 9.69
CA ILE A 128 3.74 3.14 9.02
C ILE A 128 2.38 3.22 8.34
N ARG A 129 1.63 4.29 8.60
CA ARG A 129 0.31 4.50 8.02
C ARG A 129 0.30 5.76 7.17
N LEU A 130 -0.03 5.61 5.90
CA LEU A 130 -0.27 6.74 4.98
C LEU A 130 -1.74 7.18 5.03
N ASP A 131 -2.01 8.41 4.62
CA ASP A 131 -3.35 8.98 4.64
C ASP A 131 -4.34 8.17 3.78
N GLY A 132 -5.45 7.76 4.39
CA GLY A 132 -6.48 6.95 3.76
C GLY A 132 -6.05 5.53 3.36
N LEU A 133 -5.01 4.96 4.00
CA LEU A 133 -4.62 3.56 3.89
C LEU A 133 -4.45 2.94 5.28
N GLU A 134 -4.48 1.60 5.34
CA GLU A 134 -4.14 0.85 6.55
C GLU A 134 -2.67 1.02 6.94
N ALA A 135 -2.24 0.47 8.08
CA ALA A 135 -0.85 0.55 8.49
C ALA A 135 -0.03 -0.59 7.86
N LEU A 136 1.11 -0.26 7.27
CA LEU A 136 2.07 -1.21 6.71
C LEU A 136 3.14 -1.57 7.74
N GLU A 137 3.53 -2.84 7.78
CA GLU A 137 4.68 -3.27 8.55
C GLU A 137 5.98 -2.93 7.82
N ALA A 138 6.93 -2.38 8.58
CA ALA A 138 8.24 -2.04 8.11
C ALA A 138 9.30 -2.44 9.14
N ARG A 139 10.52 -2.68 8.66
CA ARG A 139 11.70 -2.96 9.48
C ARG A 139 12.64 -1.77 9.44
N THR A 140 13.18 -1.43 10.61
CA THR A 140 14.24 -0.43 10.73
C THR A 140 15.54 -0.99 10.16
N CYS A 141 16.07 -0.41 9.08
CA CYS A 141 17.28 -0.91 8.42
C CYS A 141 18.54 -0.13 8.76
N TRP A 142 18.42 1.18 8.96
CA TRP A 142 19.54 2.04 9.34
C TRP A 142 19.06 3.29 10.07
N LEU A 143 19.98 3.91 10.81
CA LEU A 143 19.79 5.19 11.50
C LEU A 143 20.93 6.12 11.08
N ALA A 144 20.61 7.38 10.78
CA ALA A 144 21.59 8.42 10.53
C ALA A 144 21.07 9.75 11.07
N GLU A 145 21.82 10.35 11.99
CA GLU A 145 21.40 11.56 12.70
C GLU A 145 20.00 11.37 13.34
N SER A 146 19.02 12.19 12.94
CA SER A 146 17.61 12.12 13.35
C SER A 146 16.72 11.35 12.35
N ASN A 147 17.31 10.69 11.36
CA ASN A 147 16.58 9.95 10.32
C ASN A 147 16.65 8.45 10.54
N VAL A 148 15.57 7.78 10.18
CA VAL A 148 15.46 6.32 10.11
C VAL A 148 15.13 5.89 8.69
N GLY A 149 15.82 4.83 8.23
CA GLY A 149 15.47 4.13 7.02
C GLY A 149 14.60 2.92 7.33
N LEU A 150 13.43 2.86 6.71
CA LEU A 150 12.46 1.78 6.84
C LEU A 150 12.35 1.00 5.54
N GLU A 151 12.37 -0.32 5.64
CA GLU A 151 12.06 -1.25 4.55
C GLU A 151 10.70 -1.89 4.83
N PHE A 152 9.80 -1.87 3.86
CA PHE A 152 8.48 -2.48 4.00
C PHE A 152 8.59 -4.00 3.92
N LEU A 153 7.96 -4.69 4.87
CA LEU A 153 7.95 -6.16 4.88
C LEU A 153 7.20 -6.70 3.65
N ASN A 154 6.11 -6.02 3.27
CA ASN A 154 5.39 -6.25 2.02
C ASN A 154 5.47 -4.96 1.18
N PRO A 155 6.06 -5.00 -0.02
CA PRO A 155 6.11 -3.84 -0.90
C PRO A 155 4.72 -3.32 -1.25
N ILE A 156 4.58 -2.00 -1.39
CA ILE A 156 3.37 -1.37 -1.89
C ILE A 156 3.19 -1.75 -3.36
N HIS A 157 2.03 -2.31 -3.70
CA HIS A 157 1.69 -2.61 -5.07
C HIS A 157 1.76 -1.35 -5.96
N PRO A 158 2.33 -1.39 -7.18
CA PRO A 158 2.50 -0.21 -8.03
C PRO A 158 1.23 0.64 -8.21
N ALA A 159 0.08 0.02 -8.48
CA ALA A 159 -1.19 0.74 -8.60
C ALA A 159 -1.60 1.51 -7.31
N VAL A 160 -1.28 0.97 -6.12
CA VAL A 160 -1.54 1.66 -4.83
C VAL A 160 -0.54 2.79 -4.62
N PHE A 161 0.70 2.61 -5.07
CA PHE A 161 1.70 3.66 -5.02
C PHE A 161 1.34 4.83 -5.93
N ASP A 162 0.88 4.56 -7.15
CA ASP A 162 0.41 5.59 -8.08
C ASP A 162 -0.76 6.41 -7.50
N LEU A 163 -1.67 5.75 -6.77
CA LEU A 163 -2.74 6.42 -6.01
C LEU A 163 -2.19 7.38 -4.93
N LEU A 164 -1.12 6.98 -4.22
CA LEU A 164 -0.48 7.80 -3.20
C LEU A 164 0.23 9.03 -3.80
N LEU A 165 0.85 8.88 -4.97
CA LEU A 165 1.52 9.98 -5.66
C LEU A 165 0.54 11.12 -5.94
N GLU A 166 -0.62 10.79 -6.50
CA GLU A 166 -1.58 11.81 -6.89
C GLU A 166 -2.26 12.49 -5.71
N ARG A 167 -2.56 11.76 -4.62
CA ARG A 167 -3.07 12.38 -3.38
C ARG A 167 -2.10 13.41 -2.81
N THR A 168 -0.81 13.16 -2.99
CA THR A 168 0.26 14.04 -2.47
C THR A 168 0.48 15.23 -3.40
N GLN A 169 0.41 15.04 -4.72
CA GLN A 169 0.55 16.11 -5.71
C GLN A 169 -0.70 17.01 -5.81
N GLY A 170 -1.90 16.47 -5.61
CA GLY A 170 -3.15 17.22 -5.61
C GLY A 170 -3.38 18.12 -4.38
N LYS A 171 -2.53 18.02 -3.35
CA LYS A 171 -2.55 18.92 -2.17
C LYS A 171 -1.60 20.13 -2.30
N LEU A 172 -0.87 20.25 -3.40
CA LEU A 172 0.06 21.36 -3.70
C LEU A 172 -0.48 22.35 -4.76
N GLY A 173 -1.75 22.21 -5.15
CA GLY A 173 -2.45 23.11 -6.08
C GLY A 173 -3.47 24.00 -5.38
#